data_AF-A0A7S0CUY8-F1
#
_entry.id   AF-A0A7S0CUY8-F1
#
_cell.length_a   1.000
_cell.length_b   1.000
_cell.length_c   1.000
_cell.angle_alpha   90.00
_cell.angle_beta   90.00
_cell.angle_gamma   90.00
#
_symmetry.space_group_name_H-M   'P 1'
#
loop_
_entity.id
_entity.type
_entity.pdbx_description
1 polymer ?
#
loop_
_entity_poly.entity_id
_entity_poly.type
_entity_poly.pdbx_seq_one_letter_code
_entity_poly.pdbx_strand_id
1 'polypeptide(L)'
;ARRQLTSGESEDLKLRASYTFWCMSKDGGFKADAFAEGIKKIGSFGTANGFWSNYKYLTPPGDLKPKRGIDYHCFRSGIKPIWEDPSNENGGEWILRMKKGVATKSWENMLLAMLSGELGEGDEICGIVISIKPTEDRLTVWNKTGANKDIVAKIRDGIQRVLKVPNADAFEYLAHSSKIRQILQRNSAVTAGHGKHQHNSSVNYHSGRARKGSGKYNKSTHQRTHNHNHQHNHHNQHNKPSNGTGVHSAWGMARMVSDK
;
A
#
# COMPACT_ATOMS: atom_id res chain seq x y z
N ALA A 1 -33.68 -9.46 52.78
CA ALA A 1 -33.82 -8.27 51.91
C ALA A 1 -32.86 -8.41 50.72
N ARG A 2 -33.40 -8.79 49.54
CA ARG A 2 -32.62 -8.94 48.30
C ARG A 2 -32.41 -7.52 47.76
N ARG A 3 -31.17 -7.02 47.76
CA ARG A 3 -30.85 -5.71 47.14
C ARG A 3 -31.25 -5.78 45.67
N GLN A 4 -32.26 -5.01 45.29
CA GLN A 4 -32.52 -4.70 43.90
C GLN A 4 -31.35 -3.84 43.41
N LEU A 5 -30.58 -4.38 42.47
CA LEU A 5 -29.69 -3.58 41.64
C LEU A 5 -30.59 -2.74 40.74
N THR A 6 -30.74 -1.46 41.06
CA THR A 6 -31.33 -0.49 40.15
C THR A 6 -30.45 -0.48 38.90
N SER A 7 -31.00 -0.90 37.76
CA SER A 7 -30.38 -0.73 36.45
C SER A 7 -30.20 0.76 36.22
N GLY A 8 -29.02 1.29 36.55
CA GLY A 8 -28.67 2.66 36.20
C GLY A 8 -28.81 2.80 34.70
N GLU A 9 -29.59 3.78 34.26
CA GLU A 9 -29.53 4.24 32.87
C GLU A 9 -28.07 4.57 32.59
N SER A 10 -27.42 3.71 31.82
CA SER A 10 -26.05 3.92 31.39
C SER A 10 -26.05 5.12 30.44
N GLU A 11 -25.83 6.33 30.97
CA GLU A 11 -25.68 7.52 30.14
C GLU A 11 -24.58 7.26 29.11
N ASP A 12 -24.95 7.29 27.83
CA ASP A 12 -24.03 7.01 26.73
C ASP A 12 -22.96 8.10 26.68
N LEU A 13 -21.70 7.71 26.92
CA LEU A 13 -20.58 8.63 27.04
C LEU A 13 -20.36 9.36 25.70
N LYS A 14 -20.52 10.69 25.71
CA LYS A 14 -20.19 11.55 24.57
C LYS A 14 -18.69 11.59 24.34
N LEU A 15 -18.29 11.45 23.09
CA LEU A 15 -16.89 11.59 22.67
C LEU A 15 -16.53 13.06 22.48
N ARG A 16 -15.22 13.37 22.52
CA ARG A 16 -14.69 14.74 22.33
C ARG A 16 -15.00 15.30 20.93
N ALA A 17 -15.21 14.42 19.96
CA ALA A 17 -15.60 14.73 18.60
C ALA A 17 -16.42 13.57 18.03
N SER A 18 -17.13 13.83 16.94
CA SER A 18 -17.75 12.78 16.15
C SER A 18 -16.75 12.24 15.12
N TYR A 19 -16.89 10.97 14.77
CA TYR A 19 -16.02 10.26 13.84
C TYR A 19 -16.84 9.46 12.84
N THR A 20 -16.19 9.05 11.76
CA THR A 20 -16.76 8.25 10.69
C THR A 20 -15.80 7.15 10.28
N PHE A 21 -16.30 5.92 10.25
CA PHE A 21 -15.61 4.77 9.67
C PHE A 21 -15.80 4.72 8.16
N TRP A 22 -14.72 4.38 7.45
CA TRP A 22 -14.71 4.13 6.00
C TRP A 22 -13.92 2.86 5.68
N CYS A 23 -14.22 2.25 4.54
CA CYS A 23 -13.50 1.09 4.01
C CYS A 23 -13.19 1.29 2.54
N MET A 24 -12.01 0.85 2.10
CA MET A 24 -11.66 0.74 0.70
C MET A 24 -11.01 -0.61 0.42
N SER A 25 -11.66 -1.43 -0.41
CA SER A 25 -11.08 -2.67 -0.94
C SER A 25 -10.28 -2.39 -2.21
N LYS A 26 -9.07 -2.95 -2.32
CA LYS A 26 -8.19 -2.84 -3.48
C LYS A 26 -8.23 -4.06 -4.39
N ASP A 27 -9.04 -5.06 -4.05
CA ASP A 27 -9.08 -6.34 -4.76
C ASP A 27 -9.62 -6.22 -6.19
N GLY A 28 -10.51 -5.25 -6.45
CA GLY A 28 -10.99 -4.90 -7.79
C GLY A 28 -9.98 -4.17 -8.68
N GLY A 29 -8.80 -3.83 -8.15
CA GLY A 29 -7.85 -2.92 -8.81
C GLY A 29 -7.92 -1.51 -8.27
N PHE A 30 -6.75 -0.90 -8.14
CA PHE A 30 -6.58 0.46 -7.68
C PHE A 30 -6.31 1.35 -8.89
N LYS A 31 -7.19 2.30 -9.15
CA LYS A 31 -6.92 3.46 -9.99
C LYS A 31 -6.89 4.68 -9.08
N ALA A 32 -5.80 5.44 -9.09
CA ALA A 32 -5.64 6.61 -8.22
C ALA A 32 -6.79 7.61 -8.41
N ASP A 33 -7.22 7.81 -9.66
CA ASP A 33 -8.30 8.70 -10.05
C ASP A 33 -9.69 8.25 -9.54
N ALA A 34 -9.82 6.96 -9.16
CA ALA A 34 -11.05 6.39 -8.60
C ALA A 34 -10.96 6.21 -7.07
N PHE A 35 -9.92 6.73 -6.41
CA PHE A 35 -9.75 6.59 -4.95
C PHE A 35 -10.95 7.14 -4.17
N ALA A 36 -11.41 8.34 -4.55
CA ALA A 36 -12.57 8.98 -3.96
C ALA A 36 -13.88 8.17 -4.18
N GLU A 37 -13.99 7.45 -5.31
CA GLU A 37 -15.15 6.60 -5.62
C GLU A 37 -15.06 5.22 -4.94
N GLY A 38 -13.85 4.75 -4.66
CA GLY A 38 -13.57 3.45 -4.05
C GLY A 38 -13.74 3.41 -2.54
N ILE A 39 -13.74 4.57 -1.87
CA ILE A 39 -13.90 4.66 -0.41
C ILE A 39 -15.37 4.72 -0.01
N LYS A 40 -15.79 3.74 0.79
CA LYS A 40 -17.18 3.58 1.22
C LYS A 40 -17.33 3.97 2.68
N LYS A 41 -18.29 4.85 2.96
CA LYS A 41 -18.70 5.18 4.32
C LYS A 41 -19.36 3.96 4.96
N ILE A 42 -18.95 3.60 6.18
CA ILE A 42 -19.56 2.53 6.96
C ILE A 42 -20.60 3.11 7.92
N GLY A 43 -20.19 4.12 8.71
CA GLY A 43 -21.08 4.75 9.68
C GLY A 43 -20.38 5.84 10.49
N SER A 44 -21.18 6.72 11.08
CA SER A 44 -20.72 7.84 11.91
C SER A 44 -21.18 7.65 13.35
N PHE A 45 -20.41 8.16 14.30
CA PHE A 45 -20.71 8.06 15.72
C PHE A 45 -20.15 9.27 16.48
N GLY A 46 -20.79 9.64 17.59
CA GLY A 46 -20.35 10.70 18.50
C GLY A 46 -20.35 10.27 19.96
N THR A 47 -20.61 8.99 20.22
CA THR A 47 -20.71 8.41 21.57
C THR A 47 -19.98 7.07 21.64
N ALA A 48 -19.68 6.61 22.84
CA ALA A 48 -19.01 5.33 23.08
C ALA A 48 -19.86 4.15 22.60
N ASN A 49 -21.17 4.12 22.87
CA ASN A 49 -22.03 3.06 22.36
C ASN A 49 -22.16 3.14 20.84
N GLY A 50 -22.17 4.34 20.27
CA GLY A 50 -22.12 4.54 18.82
C GLY A 50 -20.86 3.94 18.20
N PHE A 51 -19.69 4.15 18.82
CA PHE A 51 -18.44 3.54 18.39
C PHE A 51 -18.53 2.01 18.39
N TRP A 52 -18.88 1.40 19.52
CA TRP A 52 -18.96 -0.07 19.64
C TRP A 52 -20.02 -0.68 18.73
N SER A 53 -21.13 0.02 18.51
CA SER A 53 -22.20 -0.42 17.60
C SER A 53 -21.73 -0.49 16.15
N ASN A 54 -20.83 0.40 15.73
CA ASN A 54 -20.20 0.33 14.41
C ASN A 54 -19.08 -0.72 14.39
N TYR A 55 -18.19 -0.68 15.39
CA TYR A 55 -16.97 -1.49 15.42
C TYR A 55 -17.26 -2.99 15.46
N LYS A 56 -18.28 -3.44 16.20
CA LYS A 56 -18.62 -4.87 16.34
C LYS A 56 -18.99 -5.58 15.02
N TYR A 57 -19.36 -4.83 13.98
CA TYR A 57 -19.68 -5.37 12.66
C TYR A 57 -18.49 -5.30 11.69
N LEU A 58 -17.38 -4.70 12.09
CA LEU A 58 -16.15 -4.73 11.31
C LEU A 58 -15.45 -6.07 11.51
N THR A 59 -14.99 -6.68 10.42
CA THR A 59 -14.07 -7.82 10.52
C THR A 59 -12.77 -7.33 11.14
N PRO A 60 -12.23 -7.98 12.18
CA PRO A 60 -10.95 -7.59 12.76
C PRO A 60 -9.85 -7.52 11.68
N PRO A 61 -8.98 -6.49 11.68
CA PRO A 61 -7.99 -6.33 10.62
C PRO A 61 -7.06 -7.54 10.42
N GLY A 62 -6.72 -8.26 11.50
CA GLY A 62 -5.92 -9.48 11.45
C GLY A 62 -6.60 -10.68 10.78
N ASP A 63 -7.93 -10.67 10.68
CA ASP A 63 -8.72 -11.75 10.08
C ASP A 63 -9.00 -11.51 8.58
N LEU A 64 -8.72 -10.30 8.10
CA LEU A 64 -8.87 -9.93 6.70
C LEU A 64 -7.80 -10.64 5.84
N LYS A 65 -8.25 -11.25 4.74
CA LYS A 65 -7.40 -11.95 3.77
C LYS A 65 -7.55 -11.33 2.36
N PRO A 66 -7.16 -10.06 2.18
CA PRO A 66 -7.32 -9.39 0.90
C PRO A 66 -6.30 -9.92 -0.13
N LYS A 67 -6.69 -9.96 -1.41
CA LYS A 67 -5.78 -10.34 -2.51
C LYS A 67 -4.75 -9.25 -2.80
N ARG A 68 -5.15 -7.99 -2.72
CA ARG A 68 -4.32 -6.80 -3.03
C ARG A 68 -4.19 -5.87 -1.85
N GLY A 69 -5.29 -5.69 -1.11
CA GLY A 69 -5.28 -4.97 0.15
C GLY A 69 -6.66 -4.42 0.50
N ILE A 70 -6.83 -4.06 1.75
CA ILE A 70 -8.01 -3.38 2.26
C ILE A 70 -7.56 -2.34 3.28
N ASP A 71 -8.19 -1.17 3.21
CA ASP A 71 -7.95 -0.08 4.16
C ASP A 71 -9.23 0.14 4.98
N TYR A 72 -9.08 0.20 6.30
CA TYR A 72 -10.09 0.81 7.16
C TYR A 72 -9.60 2.17 7.63
N HIS A 73 -10.51 3.14 7.62
CA HIS A 73 -10.25 4.52 8.02
C HIS A 73 -11.21 4.90 9.14
N CYS A 74 -10.72 5.64 10.12
CA CYS A 74 -11.56 6.31 11.11
C CYS A 74 -11.13 7.77 11.17
N PHE A 75 -11.98 8.67 10.69
CA PHE A 75 -11.67 10.10 10.57
C PHE A 75 -12.68 10.91 11.36
N ARG A 76 -12.28 12.09 11.84
CA ARG A 76 -13.21 13.05 12.41
C ARG A 76 -14.33 13.35 11.40
N SER A 77 -15.55 13.43 11.88
CA SER A 77 -16.71 13.74 11.06
C SER A 77 -16.53 15.10 10.37
N GLY A 78 -16.84 15.14 9.07
CA GLY A 78 -16.60 16.30 8.21
C GLY A 78 -15.27 16.25 7.45
N ILE A 79 -14.32 15.41 7.87
CA ILE A 79 -13.06 15.20 7.16
C ILE A 79 -13.15 13.92 6.34
N LYS A 80 -13.00 14.03 5.03
CA LYS A 80 -12.90 12.88 4.15
C LYS A 80 -11.47 12.31 4.20
N PRO A 81 -11.30 10.98 4.18
CA PRO A 81 -9.99 10.32 4.13
C PRO A 81 -9.34 10.41 2.74
N ILE A 82 -9.31 11.61 2.16
CA ILE A 82 -8.75 11.93 0.83
C ILE A 82 -7.83 13.15 0.98
N TRP A 83 -6.85 13.28 0.09
CA TRP A 83 -5.84 14.34 0.21
C TRP A 83 -6.36 15.72 -0.24
N GLU A 84 -7.43 15.73 -1.02
CA GLU A 84 -8.16 16.90 -1.51
C GLU A 84 -9.04 17.55 -0.43
N ASP A 85 -9.25 16.88 0.70
CA ASP A 85 -9.97 17.49 1.82
C ASP A 85 -9.16 18.68 2.37
N PRO A 86 -9.77 19.86 2.59
CA PRO A 86 -9.06 21.04 3.10
C PRO A 86 -8.33 20.78 4.43
N SER A 87 -8.81 19.84 5.24
CA SER A 87 -8.15 19.48 6.50
C SER A 87 -6.88 18.65 6.30
N ASN A 88 -6.70 18.04 5.13
CA ASN A 88 -5.58 17.16 4.82
C ASN A 88 -4.57 17.80 3.86
N GLU A 89 -4.94 18.80 3.07
CA GLU A 89 -4.12 19.31 1.96
C GLU A 89 -2.72 19.81 2.40
N ASN A 90 -2.63 20.47 3.55
CA ASN A 90 -1.39 21.01 4.13
C ASN A 90 -0.75 20.08 5.18
N GLY A 91 -1.34 18.89 5.31
CA GLY A 91 -1.02 17.92 6.32
C GLY A 91 0.02 16.89 5.90
N GLY A 92 0.06 15.83 6.68
CA GLY A 92 0.86 14.67 6.38
C GLY A 92 0.40 13.46 7.17
N GLU A 93 1.18 12.40 7.03
CA GLU A 93 0.90 11.13 7.66
C GLU A 93 2.15 10.52 8.30
N TRP A 94 1.97 10.02 9.52
CA TRP A 94 2.92 9.09 10.13
C TRP A 94 2.55 7.67 9.71
N ILE A 95 3.51 6.92 9.19
CA ILE A 95 3.36 5.54 8.76
C ILE A 95 4.20 4.64 9.66
N LEU A 96 3.55 3.65 10.27
CA LEU A 96 4.20 2.53 10.94
C LEU A 96 3.98 1.26 10.13
N ARG A 97 5.06 0.61 9.72
CA ARG A 97 5.02 -0.71 9.07
C ARG A 97 5.09 -1.78 10.14
N MET A 98 4.19 -2.74 10.05
CA MET A 98 4.01 -3.78 11.06
C MET A 98 4.10 -5.15 10.42
N LYS A 99 4.70 -6.08 11.16
CA LYS A 99 4.62 -7.51 10.83
C LYS A 99 3.17 -8.00 10.99
N LYS A 100 2.85 -9.10 10.33
CA LYS A 100 1.54 -9.76 10.49
C LYS A 100 1.30 -10.19 11.94
N GLY A 101 0.03 -10.24 12.32
CA GLY A 101 -0.44 -10.74 13.62
C GLY A 101 -0.63 -9.68 14.71
N VAL A 102 -0.18 -8.43 14.50
CA VAL A 102 -0.36 -7.34 15.49
C VAL A 102 -1.39 -6.28 15.08
N ALA A 103 -1.95 -6.40 13.87
CA ALA A 103 -2.79 -5.35 13.28
C ALA A 103 -4.07 -5.07 14.08
N THR A 104 -4.82 -6.09 14.50
CA THR A 104 -6.08 -5.91 15.25
C THR A 104 -5.86 -5.14 16.54
N LYS A 105 -4.91 -5.57 17.37
CA LYS A 105 -4.61 -4.92 18.65
C LYS A 105 -4.09 -3.49 18.45
N SER A 106 -3.22 -3.29 17.47
CA SER A 106 -2.68 -1.97 17.17
C SER A 106 -3.77 -1.02 16.68
N TRP A 107 -4.68 -1.50 15.84
CA TRP A 107 -5.82 -0.73 15.35
C TRP A 107 -6.76 -0.32 16.48
N GLU A 108 -7.15 -1.26 17.35
CA GLU A 108 -8.05 -0.98 18.47
C GLU A 108 -7.45 0.01 19.47
N ASN A 109 -6.19 -0.20 19.88
CA ASN A 109 -5.50 0.72 20.79
C ASN A 109 -5.45 2.14 20.22
N MET A 110 -5.20 2.27 18.92
CA MET A 110 -5.11 3.56 18.24
C MET A 110 -6.46 4.24 18.06
N LEU A 111 -7.51 3.47 17.78
CA LEU A 111 -8.87 3.98 17.79
C LEU A 111 -9.18 4.56 19.18
N LEU A 112 -9.03 3.76 20.23
CA LEU A 112 -9.34 4.20 21.59
C LEU A 112 -8.52 5.44 22.00
N ALA A 113 -7.22 5.46 21.69
CA ALA A 113 -6.37 6.61 21.96
C ALA A 113 -6.77 7.87 21.16
N MET A 114 -7.24 7.72 19.92
CA MET A 114 -7.77 8.85 19.15
C MET A 114 -9.06 9.38 19.78
N LEU A 115 -9.97 8.48 20.17
CA LEU A 115 -11.26 8.84 20.75
C LEU A 115 -11.12 9.50 22.14
N SER A 116 -10.14 9.05 22.95
CA SER A 116 -9.84 9.65 24.26
C SER A 116 -9.04 10.95 24.18
N GLY A 117 -8.31 11.18 23.07
CA GLY A 117 -7.44 12.33 22.87
C GLY A 117 -5.98 12.10 23.30
N GLU A 118 -5.59 10.85 23.56
CA GLU A 118 -4.23 10.47 24.00
C GLU A 118 -3.17 10.49 22.88
N LEU A 119 -3.59 10.53 21.61
CA LEU A 119 -2.67 10.61 20.46
C LEU A 119 -1.96 11.95 20.30
N GLY A 120 -2.43 12.99 20.99
CA GLY A 120 -1.78 14.30 21.04
C GLY A 120 -2.58 15.44 20.41
N GLU A 121 -2.08 16.66 20.68
CA GLU A 121 -2.42 17.98 20.10
C GLU A 121 -3.86 18.17 19.61
N GLY A 122 -4.81 18.19 20.55
CA GLY A 122 -6.13 18.80 20.37
C GLY A 122 -6.93 18.27 19.18
N ASP A 123 -7.06 19.10 18.15
CA ASP A 123 -7.80 18.83 16.91
C ASP A 123 -6.89 18.62 15.69
N GLU A 124 -5.58 18.46 15.86
CA GLU A 124 -4.62 18.22 14.77
C GLU A 124 -4.81 16.87 14.09
N ILE A 125 -5.30 15.86 14.80
CA ILE A 125 -5.53 14.54 14.22
C ILE A 125 -6.78 14.57 13.34
N CYS A 126 -6.58 14.34 12.04
CA CYS A 126 -7.65 14.16 11.06
C CYS A 126 -8.29 12.77 11.20
N GLY A 127 -7.46 11.75 11.31
CA GLY A 127 -7.90 10.37 11.38
C GLY A 127 -6.77 9.36 11.36
N ILE A 128 -7.15 8.09 11.46
CA ILE A 128 -6.23 6.96 11.40
C ILE A 128 -6.66 5.94 10.34
N VAL A 129 -5.69 5.23 9.79
CA VAL A 129 -5.87 4.22 8.75
C VAL A 129 -5.12 2.95 9.14
N ILE A 130 -5.76 1.79 9.01
CA ILE A 130 -5.10 0.49 8.99
C ILE A 130 -5.21 -0.09 7.58
N SER A 131 -4.06 -0.34 6.95
CA SER A 131 -3.94 -0.96 5.64
C SER A 131 -3.45 -2.40 5.79
N ILE A 132 -4.31 -3.35 5.48
CA ILE A 132 -3.98 -4.78 5.47
C ILE A 132 -3.55 -5.17 4.06
N LYS A 133 -2.32 -5.65 3.91
CA LYS A 133 -1.77 -6.08 2.61
C LYS A 133 -1.30 -7.54 2.68
N PRO A 134 -0.99 -8.20 1.56
CA PRO A 134 -0.51 -9.58 1.60
C PRO A 134 0.78 -9.78 2.40
N THR A 135 1.72 -8.83 2.33
CA THR A 135 3.09 -9.00 2.88
C THR A 135 3.29 -8.34 4.25
N GLU A 136 2.81 -7.12 4.42
CA GLU A 136 2.95 -6.33 5.64
C GLU A 136 1.68 -5.53 5.90
N ASP A 137 1.43 -5.20 7.17
CA ASP A 137 0.36 -4.28 7.53
C ASP A 137 0.94 -2.90 7.78
N ARG A 138 0.12 -1.86 7.58
CA ARG A 138 0.52 -0.48 7.90
C ARG A 138 -0.54 0.19 8.73
N LEU A 139 -0.11 0.85 9.79
CA LEU A 139 -0.92 1.77 10.55
C LEU A 139 -0.47 3.18 10.21
N THR A 140 -1.42 4.05 9.92
CA THR A 140 -1.16 5.41 9.48
C THR A 140 -1.97 6.40 10.29
N VAL A 141 -1.39 7.54 10.68
CA VAL A 141 -2.07 8.63 11.38
C VAL A 141 -1.94 9.89 10.57
N TRP A 142 -3.08 10.51 10.23
CA TRP A 142 -3.16 11.72 9.40
C TRP A 142 -3.37 12.94 10.28
N ASN A 143 -2.64 14.02 9.99
CA ASN A 143 -2.72 15.27 10.73
C ASN A 143 -2.82 16.49 9.81
N LYS A 144 -3.40 17.59 10.33
CA LYS A 144 -3.70 18.82 9.58
C LYS A 144 -2.46 19.59 9.14
N THR A 145 -1.46 19.69 10.02
CA THR A 145 -0.31 20.57 9.80
C THR A 145 0.99 19.80 9.62
N GLY A 146 1.52 19.74 8.39
CA GLY A 146 2.79 19.05 8.11
C GLY A 146 4.05 19.92 8.29
N ALA A 147 3.91 21.24 8.30
CA ALA A 147 5.06 22.16 8.37
C ALA A 147 5.59 22.37 9.80
N ASN A 148 4.74 22.18 10.82
CA ASN A 148 5.11 22.38 12.21
C ASN A 148 5.75 21.10 12.78
N LYS A 149 7.08 21.11 12.88
CA LYS A 149 7.88 19.96 13.35
C LYS A 149 7.57 19.57 14.79
N ASP A 150 7.18 20.51 15.65
CA ASP A 150 6.88 20.22 17.04
C ASP A 150 5.56 19.45 17.16
N ILE A 151 4.53 19.88 16.42
CA ILE A 151 3.26 19.15 16.33
C ILE A 151 3.50 17.74 15.77
N VAL A 152 4.23 17.65 14.65
CA VAL A 152 4.55 16.38 14.00
C VAL A 152 5.30 15.43 14.95
N ALA A 153 6.28 15.93 15.70
CA ALA A 153 7.01 15.15 16.70
C ALA A 153 6.13 14.69 17.87
N LYS A 154 5.28 15.56 18.41
CA LYS A 154 4.38 15.20 19.51
C LYS A 154 3.38 14.11 19.12
N ILE A 155 2.88 14.15 17.89
CA ILE A 155 2.01 13.09 17.35
C ILE A 155 2.77 11.76 17.30
N ARG A 156 4.01 11.75 16.80
CA ARG A 156 4.87 10.54 16.81
C ARG A 156 5.02 9.99 18.22
N ASP A 157 5.34 10.84 19.18
CA ASP A 157 5.54 10.44 20.58
C ASP A 157 4.24 9.87 21.18
N GLY A 158 3.09 10.42 20.77
CA GLY A 158 1.76 9.87 21.04
C GLY A 158 1.59 8.45 20.54
N ILE A 159 1.86 8.22 19.25
CA ILE A 159 1.78 6.91 18.62
C ILE A 159 2.72 5.90 19.29
N GLN A 160 3.96 6.31 19.56
CA GLN A 160 4.97 5.47 20.22
C GLN A 160 4.52 5.01 21.61
N ARG A 161 3.93 5.90 22.39
CA ARG A 161 3.43 5.61 23.74
C ARG A 161 2.29 4.60 23.71
N VAL A 162 1.31 4.82 22.84
CA VAL A 162 0.11 3.97 22.70
C VAL A 162 0.47 2.57 22.24
N LEU A 163 1.36 2.46 21.25
CA LEU A 163 1.75 1.18 20.66
C LEU A 163 2.94 0.52 21.35
N LYS A 164 3.58 1.22 22.29
CA LYS A 164 4.78 0.78 23.01
C LYS A 164 5.91 0.39 22.04
N VAL A 165 6.09 1.19 20.99
CA VAL A 165 7.15 0.98 19.98
C VAL A 165 8.42 1.70 20.47
N PRO A 166 9.49 0.97 20.82
CA PRO A 166 10.68 1.55 21.45
C PRO A 166 11.55 2.35 20.47
N ASN A 167 11.51 2.03 19.18
CA ASN A 167 12.34 2.68 18.17
C ASN A 167 11.55 3.75 17.41
N ALA A 168 11.99 5.01 17.50
CA ALA A 168 11.42 6.13 16.76
C ALA A 168 11.66 6.04 15.24
N ASP A 169 12.73 5.37 14.81
CA ASP A 169 13.08 5.21 13.39
C ASP A 169 12.15 4.20 12.67
N ALA A 170 11.28 3.53 13.41
CA ALA A 170 10.24 2.68 12.83
C ALA A 170 9.12 3.48 12.13
N PHE A 171 9.07 4.79 12.36
CA PHE A 171 8.04 5.68 11.84
C PHE A 171 8.56 6.52 10.67
N GLU A 172 7.79 6.57 9.60
CA GLU A 172 8.06 7.39 8.42
C GLU A 172 7.03 8.51 8.34
N TYR A 173 7.45 9.78 8.31
CA TYR A 173 6.54 10.91 8.09
C TYR A 173 6.57 11.33 6.62
N LEU A 174 5.39 11.42 6.00
CA LEU A 174 5.24 11.91 4.63
C LEU A 174 4.22 13.05 4.58
N ALA A 175 4.65 14.23 4.12
CA ALA A 175 3.72 15.29 3.74
C ALA A 175 2.87 14.82 2.55
N HIS A 176 1.57 15.14 2.56
CA HIS A 176 0.65 14.68 1.51
C HIS A 176 1.07 15.19 0.12
N SER A 177 1.50 16.44 0.01
CA SER A 177 2.04 17.03 -1.22
C SER A 177 3.21 16.22 -1.83
N SER A 178 4.12 15.76 -0.98
CA SER A 178 5.26 14.91 -1.39
C SER A 178 4.79 13.54 -1.86
N LYS A 179 3.82 12.92 -1.16
CA LYS A 179 3.28 11.60 -1.51
C LYS A 179 2.53 11.63 -2.85
N ILE A 180 1.71 12.66 -3.09
CA ILE A 180 1.03 12.87 -4.37
C ILE A 180 2.06 12.97 -5.50
N ARG A 181 3.11 13.78 -5.32
CA ARG A 181 4.19 13.91 -6.31
C ARG A 181 4.85 12.57 -6.63
N GLN A 182 5.14 11.75 -5.62
CA GLN A 182 5.70 10.40 -5.83
C GLN A 182 4.75 9.48 -6.60
N ILE A 183 3.45 9.52 -6.28
CA ILE A 183 2.43 8.71 -6.99
C ILE A 183 2.37 9.11 -8.46
N LEU A 184 2.32 10.42 -8.75
CA LEU A 184 2.27 10.94 -10.11
C LEU A 184 3.50 10.53 -10.92
N GLN A 185 4.71 10.71 -10.35
CA GLN A 185 5.96 10.31 -10.99
C GLN A 185 6.00 8.82 -11.30
N ARG A 186 5.55 7.97 -10.36
CA ARG A 186 5.50 6.52 -10.54
C ARG A 186 4.54 6.13 -11.66
N ASN A 187 3.38 6.76 -11.75
CA ASN A 187 2.39 6.48 -12.79
C ASN A 187 2.91 6.89 -14.19
N SER A 188 3.63 8.01 -14.30
CA SER A 188 4.28 8.43 -15.56
C SER A 188 5.40 7.49 -16.01
N ALA A 189 6.14 6.88 -15.08
CA ALA A 189 7.19 5.91 -15.42
C ALA A 189 6.63 4.59 -15.98
N VAL A 190 5.44 4.16 -15.50
CA VAL A 190 4.79 2.92 -15.96
C VAL A 190 4.27 3.06 -17.39
N THR A 191 3.79 4.23 -17.79
CA THR A 191 3.33 4.49 -19.17
C THR A 191 4.50 4.63 -20.16
N ALA A 192 5.63 5.22 -19.74
CA ALA A 192 6.82 5.32 -20.58
C ALA A 192 7.50 3.96 -20.86
N GLY A 193 7.32 2.96 -19.99
CA GLY A 193 7.92 1.62 -20.12
C GLY A 193 7.28 0.70 -21.17
N HIS A 194 6.09 1.03 -21.70
CA HIS A 194 5.38 0.19 -22.69
C HIS A 194 5.64 0.57 -24.16
N GLY A 195 6.54 1.53 -24.43
CA GLY A 195 6.74 2.13 -25.75
C GLY A 195 8.03 1.75 -26.50
N LYS A 196 8.66 0.60 -26.25
CA LYS A 196 9.86 0.17 -26.99
C LYS A 196 9.80 -1.29 -27.46
N HIS A 197 8.87 -1.59 -28.37
CA HIS A 197 9.09 -2.61 -29.39
C HIS A 197 9.25 -1.91 -30.74
N GLN A 198 10.47 -1.44 -31.02
CA GLN A 198 10.84 -1.07 -32.39
C GLN A 198 10.96 -2.36 -33.21
N HIS A 199 10.07 -2.49 -34.19
CA HIS A 199 10.19 -3.44 -35.30
C HIS A 199 11.49 -3.12 -36.05
N ASN A 200 12.51 -3.96 -35.91
CA ASN A 200 13.70 -3.87 -36.75
C ASN A 200 13.50 -4.78 -37.97
N SER A 201 12.90 -4.23 -39.03
CA SER A 201 12.82 -4.87 -40.34
C SER A 201 13.97 -4.35 -41.20
N SER A 202 15.16 -4.93 -41.06
CA SER A 202 16.29 -4.65 -41.96
C SER A 202 16.10 -5.41 -43.27
N VAL A 203 15.69 -4.69 -44.32
CA VAL A 203 15.66 -5.13 -45.71
C VAL A 203 17.10 -5.17 -46.24
N ASN A 204 17.58 -6.36 -46.61
CA ASN A 204 18.89 -6.56 -47.23
C ASN A 204 18.81 -6.21 -48.73
N TYR A 205 19.52 -5.17 -49.16
CA TYR A 205 19.81 -4.94 -50.58
C TYR A 205 21.19 -5.51 -50.94
N HIS A 206 21.18 -6.53 -51.79
CA HIS A 206 22.36 -6.99 -52.53
C HIS A 206 22.70 -6.00 -53.65
N SER A 207 23.94 -5.51 -53.69
CA SER A 207 24.59 -5.16 -54.94
C SER A 207 26.10 -5.37 -54.83
N GLY A 208 26.63 -6.18 -55.74
CA GLY A 208 28.04 -6.57 -55.78
C GLY A 208 28.91 -5.52 -56.46
N ARG A 209 30.20 -5.52 -56.10
CA ARG A 209 31.26 -5.05 -56.99
C ARG A 209 32.59 -5.70 -56.64
N ALA A 210 33.12 -6.45 -57.60
CA ALA A 210 34.46 -7.03 -57.58
C ALA A 210 35.53 -5.97 -57.88
N ARG A 211 36.72 -6.11 -57.29
CA ARG A 211 38.01 -5.73 -57.93
C ARG A 211 39.21 -6.42 -57.26
N LYS A 212 40.04 -7.03 -58.11
CA LYS A 212 41.33 -7.71 -57.83
C LYS A 212 42.45 -6.68 -57.58
N GLY A 213 43.46 -7.06 -56.80
CA GLY A 213 44.74 -6.36 -56.73
C GLY A 213 45.74 -7.10 -55.86
N SER A 214 46.77 -7.66 -56.49
CA SER A 214 47.83 -8.54 -55.98
C SER A 214 48.98 -7.81 -55.26
N GLY A 215 49.63 -8.48 -54.31
CA GLY A 215 50.96 -8.09 -53.81
C GLY A 215 51.52 -9.08 -52.79
N LYS A 216 52.46 -9.92 -53.23
CA LYS A 216 53.22 -10.90 -52.42
C LYS A 216 54.39 -10.21 -51.71
N TYR A 217 54.67 -10.53 -50.45
CA TYR A 217 56.03 -10.62 -49.89
C TYR A 217 56.06 -11.67 -48.76
N ASN A 218 57.22 -12.29 -48.59
CA ASN A 218 57.46 -13.62 -48.01
C ASN A 218 58.50 -13.56 -46.87
N LYS A 219 58.65 -14.67 -46.14
CA LYS A 219 59.71 -15.08 -45.16
C LYS A 219 59.45 -14.72 -43.68
N SER A 220 59.12 -15.73 -42.84
CA SER A 220 59.99 -16.67 -42.08
C SER A 220 60.22 -16.12 -40.65
N THR A 221 60.32 -16.84 -39.53
CA THR A 221 60.73 -18.22 -39.22
C THR A 221 60.26 -18.55 -37.78
N HIS A 222 60.21 -19.85 -37.48
CA HIS A 222 60.04 -20.58 -36.21
C HIS A 222 60.15 -19.87 -34.84
N GLN A 223 59.28 -20.26 -33.89
CA GLN A 223 59.65 -21.24 -32.85
C GLN A 223 58.43 -21.82 -32.11
N ARG A 224 58.43 -23.16 -32.02
CA ARG A 224 57.63 -24.01 -31.14
C ARG A 224 58.18 -23.92 -29.71
N THR A 225 57.30 -23.89 -28.73
CA THR A 225 57.42 -24.76 -27.54
C THR A 225 56.03 -25.19 -27.08
N HIS A 226 55.80 -26.50 -27.05
CA HIS A 226 54.73 -27.16 -26.33
C HIS A 226 54.98 -27.02 -24.82
N ASN A 227 53.92 -26.88 -24.01
CA ASN A 227 53.73 -27.87 -22.95
C ASN A 227 52.24 -28.07 -22.60
N HIS A 228 51.92 -29.33 -22.35
CA HIS A 228 50.61 -29.89 -22.03
C HIS A 228 50.34 -29.86 -20.51
N ASN A 229 49.09 -29.65 -20.12
CA ASN A 229 48.27 -30.59 -19.34
C ASN A 229 46.84 -29.99 -19.26
N HIS A 230 45.78 -30.61 -19.79
CA HIS A 230 45.01 -31.72 -19.19
C HIS A 230 44.70 -31.44 -17.71
N GLN A 231 43.48 -31.49 -17.19
CA GLN A 231 42.16 -32.05 -17.49
C GLN A 231 41.34 -31.56 -16.25
N HIS A 232 40.02 -31.46 -16.15
CA HIS A 232 38.86 -32.10 -16.75
C HIS A 232 37.65 -31.31 -16.20
N ASN A 233 36.61 -31.12 -17.03
CA ASN A 233 35.18 -31.40 -16.78
C ASN A 233 34.49 -30.99 -15.46
N HIS A 234 33.20 -30.63 -15.41
CA HIS A 234 32.09 -30.85 -16.34
C HIS A 234 30.90 -29.92 -15.99
N HIS A 235 30.21 -29.51 -17.05
CA HIS A 235 28.74 -29.35 -17.19
C HIS A 235 27.96 -28.31 -16.37
N ASN A 236 27.50 -27.28 -17.08
CA ASN A 236 26.15 -26.75 -16.89
C ASN A 236 25.52 -26.39 -18.26
N GLN A 237 24.59 -27.22 -18.70
CA GLN A 237 23.70 -27.09 -19.88
C GLN A 237 22.52 -28.04 -19.58
N HIS A 238 21.25 -27.78 -19.88
CA HIS A 238 20.62 -26.88 -20.83
C HIS A 238 19.10 -26.81 -20.53
N ASN A 239 18.50 -25.70 -20.98
CA ASN A 239 17.20 -25.59 -21.67
C ASN A 239 15.84 -25.77 -20.96
N LYS A 240 15.05 -24.70 -21.11
CA LYS A 240 13.57 -24.67 -21.19
C LYS A 240 13.05 -25.49 -22.39
N PRO A 241 11.73 -25.73 -22.54
CA PRO A 241 10.89 -24.74 -23.23
C PRO A 241 9.46 -24.57 -22.67
N SER A 242 8.86 -23.47 -23.09
CA SER A 242 7.45 -23.05 -22.97
C SER A 242 6.53 -23.76 -23.98
N ASN A 243 5.24 -23.91 -23.63
CA ASN A 243 4.01 -23.78 -24.44
C ASN A 243 2.83 -24.26 -23.54
N GLY A 244 1.60 -23.76 -23.56
CA GLY A 244 0.93 -22.74 -24.35
C GLY A 244 -0.52 -22.58 -23.81
N THR A 245 -1.03 -21.36 -23.96
CA THR A 245 -2.43 -20.95 -24.20
C THR A 245 -3.62 -21.86 -23.85
N GLY A 246 -4.58 -21.31 -23.10
CA GLY A 246 -5.95 -21.80 -22.98
C GLY A 246 -6.86 -20.73 -22.37
N VAL A 247 -7.31 -19.79 -23.20
CA VAL A 247 -8.32 -18.77 -22.87
C VAL A 247 -9.68 -19.43 -23.07
N HIS A 248 -10.50 -19.53 -22.02
CA HIS A 248 -11.93 -19.76 -22.17
C HIS A 248 -12.69 -18.82 -21.23
N SER A 249 -13.22 -17.77 -21.86
CA SER A 249 -14.36 -16.99 -21.41
C SER A 249 -15.61 -17.87 -21.42
N ALA A 250 -16.31 -17.96 -20.29
CA ALA A 250 -17.68 -18.42 -20.23
C ALA A 250 -18.51 -17.45 -19.39
N TRP A 251 -19.31 -16.65 -20.09
CA TRP A 251 -20.50 -16.00 -19.57
C TRP A 251 -21.52 -17.06 -19.16
N GLY A 252 -22.20 -16.87 -18.03
CA GLY A 252 -23.14 -17.87 -17.52
C GLY A 252 -24.03 -17.37 -16.38
N MET A 253 -24.96 -16.50 -16.75
CA MET A 253 -26.33 -16.35 -16.22
C MET A 253 -26.60 -16.11 -14.72
N ALA A 254 -27.32 -15.01 -14.52
CA ALA A 254 -28.18 -14.72 -13.39
C ALA A 254 -29.23 -15.82 -13.14
N ARG A 255 -29.60 -15.99 -11.87
CA ARG A 255 -31.00 -16.20 -11.49
C ARG A 255 -31.27 -15.70 -10.08
N MET A 256 -32.17 -14.73 -10.00
CA MET A 256 -33.00 -14.43 -8.83
C MET A 256 -33.76 -15.69 -8.40
N VAL A 257 -33.93 -15.88 -7.09
CA VAL A 257 -35.18 -16.37 -6.51
C VAL A 257 -35.44 -15.61 -5.21
N SER A 258 -36.63 -15.03 -5.15
CA SER A 258 -37.27 -14.37 -4.01
C SER A 258 -37.93 -15.42 -3.10
N ASP A 259 -38.29 -14.98 -1.89
CA ASP A 259 -39.29 -15.53 -0.97
C ASP A 259 -38.91 -16.78 -0.16
N LYS A 260 -38.59 -16.61 1.13
CA LYS A 260 -39.55 -16.55 2.26
C LYS A 260 -38.83 -16.26 3.56
#